data_AF-A0A524QZY1-F1
#
_entry.id   AF-A0A524QZY1-F1
#
_cell.length_a   1.000
_cell.length_b   1.000
_cell.length_c   1.000
_cell.angle_alpha   90.00
_cell.angle_beta   90.00
_cell.angle_gamma   90.00
#
_symmetry.space_group_name_H-M   'P 1'
#
loop_
_entity.id
_entity.type
_entity.pdbx_description
1 polymer ?
#
loop_
_entity_poly.entity_id
_entity_poly.type
_entity_poly.pdbx_seq_one_letter_code
_entity_poly.pdbx_strand_id
1 'polypeptide(L)'
;TADRQGMRRILELMREEGMFFVDSRTTSASVALSEARALGMAVAGRDIFLDNDANVAKIMLQIEKLVKLAQRRGQAIAICHPHPETLNALTRAMPMIRRHGIEVVPVSALLEGAAR
;
A
#
# COMPACT_ATOMS: atom_id res chain seq x y z
N THR A 1 -9.88 -7.39 8.08
CA THR A 1 -8.92 -8.47 7.79
C THR A 1 -8.46 -9.24 9.04
N ALA A 2 -9.24 -9.27 10.14
CA ALA A 2 -8.85 -9.99 11.37
C ALA A 2 -9.45 -11.40 11.52
N ASP A 3 -10.55 -11.71 10.82
CA ASP A 3 -11.10 -13.07 10.79
C ASP A 3 -10.20 -13.99 9.95
N ARG A 4 -9.50 -14.90 10.61
CA ARG A 4 -8.58 -15.84 9.97
C ARG A 4 -9.28 -16.78 9.00
N GLN A 5 -10.43 -17.34 9.37
CA GLN A 5 -11.07 -18.35 8.53
C GLN A 5 -11.65 -17.72 7.27
N GLY A 6 -12.32 -16.57 7.40
CA GLY A 6 -12.79 -15.78 6.27
C GLY A 6 -11.65 -15.30 5.36
N MET A 7 -10.58 -14.74 5.95
CA MET A 7 -9.43 -14.29 5.17
C MET A 7 -8.76 -15.41 4.40
N ARG A 8 -8.52 -16.56 5.04
CA ARG A 8 -7.88 -17.69 4.38
C ARG A 8 -8.66 -18.17 3.17
N ARG A 9 -9.99 -18.34 3.30
CA ARG A 9 -10.87 -18.75 2.18
C ARG A 9 -10.75 -17.80 0.98
N ILE A 10 -10.78 -16.49 1.22
CA ILE A 10 -10.68 -15.50 0.14
C ILE A 10 -9.29 -15.54 -0.50
N LEU A 11 -8.23 -15.63 0.31
CA LEU A 11 -6.86 -15.68 -0.18
C LEU A 11 -6.56 -16.95 -0.99
N GLU A 12 -7.15 -18.09 -0.62
CA GLU A 12 -7.07 -19.33 -1.39
C GLU A 12 -7.68 -19.15 -2.80
N LEU A 13 -8.89 -18.60 -2.89
CA LEU A 13 -9.55 -18.30 -4.17
C LEU A 13 -8.75 -17.31 -5.02
N MET A 14 -8.25 -16.23 -4.41
CA MET A 14 -7.42 -15.25 -5.12
C MET A 14 -6.12 -15.86 -5.65
N ARG A 15 -5.50 -16.75 -4.87
CA ARG A 15 -4.27 -17.44 -5.28
C ARG A 15 -4.51 -18.36 -6.47
N GLU A 16 -5.62 -19.09 -6.49
CA GLU A 16 -5.99 -19.97 -7.61
C GLU A 16 -6.13 -19.18 -8.92
N GLU A 17 -6.59 -17.94 -8.84
CA GLU A 17 -6.69 -16.99 -9.97
C GLU A 17 -5.38 -16.24 -10.26
N GLY A 18 -4.27 -16.59 -9.60
CA GLY A 18 -2.95 -15.95 -9.81
C GLY A 18 -2.87 -14.51 -9.33
N MET A 19 -3.75 -14.08 -8.41
CA MET A 19 -3.78 -12.70 -7.89
C MET A 19 -2.81 -12.50 -6.72
N PHE A 20 -2.46 -11.24 -6.48
CA PHE A 20 -1.79 -10.78 -5.26
C PHE A 20 -2.77 -10.06 -4.33
N PHE A 21 -2.38 -9.80 -3.08
CA PHE A 21 -3.20 -9.06 -2.12
C PHE A 21 -2.45 -7.90 -1.47
N VAL A 22 -3.13 -6.75 -1.36
CA VAL A 22 -2.63 -5.59 -0.63
C VAL A 22 -3.51 -5.33 0.59
N ASP A 23 -2.95 -5.53 1.78
CA ASP A 23 -3.64 -5.30 3.04
C ASP A 23 -3.64 -3.80 3.40
N SER A 24 -4.82 -3.18 3.38
CA SER A 24 -5.02 -1.80 3.81
C SER A 24 -4.87 -1.60 5.33
N ARG A 25 -4.78 -2.70 6.10
CA ARG A 25 -4.61 -2.74 7.56
C ARG A 25 -5.64 -1.87 8.29
N THR A 26 -6.92 -2.13 8.04
CA THR A 26 -8.04 -1.47 8.74
C THR A 26 -8.11 -1.80 10.24
N THR A 27 -7.33 -2.79 10.70
CA THR A 27 -7.20 -3.17 12.11
C THR A 27 -5.78 -3.61 12.40
N SER A 28 -5.30 -3.37 13.62
CA SER A 28 -4.01 -3.86 14.11
C SER A 28 -3.96 -5.39 14.20
N ALA A 29 -5.11 -6.04 14.34
CA ALA A 29 -5.26 -7.50 14.42
C ALA A 29 -5.37 -8.17 13.03
N SER A 30 -4.95 -7.50 11.96
CA SER A 30 -4.99 -8.09 10.62
C SER A 30 -4.16 -9.37 10.53
N VAL A 31 -4.75 -10.44 9.98
CA VAL A 31 -4.09 -11.74 9.72
C VAL A 31 -3.80 -11.96 8.23
N ALA A 32 -4.17 -11.01 7.37
CA ALA A 32 -4.07 -11.17 5.92
C ALA A 32 -2.63 -11.41 5.43
N LEU A 33 -1.67 -10.63 5.96
CA LEU A 33 -0.26 -10.77 5.62
C LEU A 33 0.31 -12.15 5.99
N SER A 34 -0.01 -12.67 7.18
CA SER A 34 0.50 -13.97 7.62
C SER A 34 -0.13 -15.12 6.86
N GLU A 35 -1.45 -15.08 6.65
CA GLU A 35 -2.15 -16.14 5.91
C GLU A 35 -1.74 -16.17 4.42
N ALA A 36 -1.64 -15.01 3.77
CA ALA A 36 -1.22 -14.94 2.37
C ALA A 36 0.20 -15.47 2.16
N ARG A 37 1.13 -15.14 3.08
CA ARG A 37 2.50 -15.70 3.07
C ARG A 37 2.50 -17.22 3.28
N ALA A 38 1.68 -17.73 4.21
CA ALA A 38 1.54 -19.17 4.44
C ALA A 38 0.99 -19.92 3.22
N LEU A 39 0.22 -19.24 2.37
CA LEU A 39 -0.28 -19.77 1.10
C LEU A 39 0.71 -19.61 -0.06
N GLY A 40 1.87 -18.99 0.14
CA GLY A 40 2.84 -18.69 -0.92
C GLY A 40 2.39 -17.59 -1.88
N MET A 41 1.45 -16.74 -1.47
CA MET A 41 0.88 -15.69 -2.30
C MET A 41 1.67 -14.38 -2.17
N ALA A 42 1.82 -13.67 -3.29
CA ALA A 42 2.38 -12.32 -3.28
C ALA A 42 1.48 -11.37 -2.46
N VAL A 43 2.07 -10.72 -1.45
CA VAL A 43 1.32 -9.89 -0.51
C VAL A 43 2.15 -8.72 0.01
N ALA A 44 1.51 -7.56 0.14
CA ALA A 44 2.05 -6.42 0.88
C ALA A 44 1.00 -5.83 1.81
N GLY A 45 1.46 -5.10 2.83
CA GLY A 45 0.62 -4.23 3.62
C GLY A 45 0.96 -2.77 3.31
N ARG A 46 -0.01 -1.87 3.49
CA ARG A 46 0.30 -0.44 3.40
C ARG A 46 1.32 -0.03 4.46
N ASP A 47 2.14 0.96 4.12
CA ASP A 47 2.98 1.70 5.07
C ASP A 47 2.28 2.95 5.59
N ILE A 48 1.66 3.73 4.70
CA ILE A 48 1.00 5.02 5.03
C ILE A 48 -0.44 5.04 4.49
N PHE A 49 -1.37 5.62 5.25
CA PHE A 49 -2.70 5.98 4.78
C PHE A 49 -2.71 7.49 4.59
N LEU A 50 -2.90 7.97 3.37
CA LEU A 50 -2.67 9.38 3.05
C LEU A 50 -3.81 10.28 3.55
N ASP A 51 -5.05 9.82 3.46
CA ASP A 51 -6.26 10.64 3.57
C ASP A 51 -7.24 10.13 4.62
N ASN A 52 -6.73 9.67 5.77
CA ASN A 52 -7.55 9.49 6.98
C ASN A 52 -8.32 10.77 7.36
N ASP A 53 -7.80 11.93 6.93
CA ASP A 53 -8.44 13.23 7.03
C ASP A 53 -8.38 13.86 5.64
N ALA A 54 -9.55 14.17 5.07
CA ALA A 54 -9.70 14.79 3.75
C ALA A 54 -9.30 16.27 3.77
N ASN A 55 -8.05 16.54 4.13
CA ASN A 55 -7.46 17.86 4.20
C ASN A 55 -6.12 17.86 3.46
N VAL A 56 -6.01 18.70 2.43
CA VAL A 56 -4.83 18.74 1.54
C VAL A 56 -3.52 18.89 2.31
N ALA A 57 -3.45 19.73 3.35
CA ALA A 57 -2.23 19.93 4.11
C ALA A 57 -1.83 18.68 4.91
N LYS A 58 -2.80 18.00 5.53
CA LYS A 58 -2.56 16.74 6.24
C LYS A 58 -2.13 15.61 5.30
N ILE A 59 -2.74 15.54 4.12
CA ILE A 59 -2.39 14.57 3.08
C ILE A 59 -0.96 14.82 2.59
N MET A 60 -0.57 16.07 2.34
CA MET A 60 0.81 16.43 1.96
C MET A 60 1.83 15.97 3.02
N LEU A 61 1.54 16.14 4.32
CA LEU A 61 2.41 15.65 5.39
C LEU A 61 2.55 14.12 5.38
N GLN A 62 1.50 13.37 5.00
CA GLN A 62 1.59 11.92 4.85
C GLN A 62 2.41 11.53 3.61
N ILE A 63 2.30 12.27 2.51
CA ILE A 63 3.12 12.06 1.32
C ILE A 63 4.60 12.31 1.63
N GLU A 64 4.94 13.35 2.38
CA GLU A 64 6.33 13.59 2.82
C GLU A 64 6.87 12.44 3.67
N LYS A 65 6.05 11.87 4.56
CA LYS A 65 6.42 10.67 5.34
C LYS A 65 6.64 9.47 4.44
N LEU A 66 5.80 9.28 3.43
CA LEU A 66 5.93 8.22 2.43
C LEU A 66 7.25 8.35 1.66
N VAL A 67 7.58 9.55 1.19
CA VAL A 67 8.85 9.85 0.50
C VAL A 67 10.06 9.50 1.37
N LYS A 68 10.07 9.96 2.62
CA LYS A 68 11.14 9.63 3.58
C LYS A 68 11.22 8.15 3.88
N LEU A 69 10.11 7.42 3.80
CA LEU A 69 10.10 5.98 4.01
C LEU A 69 10.68 5.24 2.81
N ALA A 70 10.26 5.61 1.59
CA ALA A 70 10.77 5.06 0.34
C ALA A 70 12.28 5.27 0.22
N GLN A 71 12.80 6.46 0.53
CA GLN A 71 14.24 6.73 0.51
C GLN A 71 15.04 5.85 1.47
N ARG A 72 14.47 5.52 2.64
CA ARG A 72 15.16 4.68 3.65
C ARG A 72 15.10 3.20 3.33
N ARG A 73 14.02 2.72 2.72
CA ARG A 73 13.75 1.28 2.51
C ARG A 73 13.92 0.83 1.06
N GLY A 74 14.15 1.76 0.14
CA GLY A 74 14.10 1.53 -1.32
C GLY A 74 12.69 1.58 -1.90
N GLN A 75 11.66 1.28 -1.10
CA GLN A 75 10.25 1.29 -1.52
C GLN A 75 9.31 1.60 -0.35
N ALA A 76 8.11 2.07 -0.67
CA ALA A 76 7.01 2.21 0.28
C ALA A 76 5.66 2.18 -0.43
N ILE A 77 4.63 1.67 0.24
CA ILE A 77 3.26 1.58 -0.29
C ILE A 77 2.34 2.49 0.52
N ALA A 78 1.62 3.37 -0.16
CA ALA A 78 0.54 4.15 0.42
C ALA A 78 -0.81 3.75 -0.17
N ILE A 79 -1.87 3.97 0.61
CA ILE A 79 -3.25 3.90 0.12
C ILE A 79 -3.98 5.21 0.38
N CYS A 80 -5.00 5.46 -0.42
CA CYS A 80 -5.90 6.59 -0.30
C CYS A 80 -7.22 6.30 -1.02
N HIS A 81 -8.17 7.21 -0.89
CA HIS A 81 -9.45 7.24 -1.58
C HIS A 81 -9.47 8.31 -2.67
N PRO A 82 -10.37 8.22 -3.66
CA PRO A 82 -10.45 9.17 -4.78
C PRO A 82 -11.17 10.47 -4.38
N HIS A 83 -10.78 11.11 -3.27
CA HIS A 83 -11.32 12.40 -2.86
C HIS A 83 -10.69 13.56 -3.65
N PRO A 84 -11.42 14.68 -3.87
CA PRO A 84 -10.86 15.87 -4.52
C PRO A 84 -9.60 16.39 -3.83
N GLU A 85 -9.56 16.37 -2.49
CA GLU A 85 -8.42 16.80 -1.69
C GLU A 85 -7.21 15.88 -1.88
N THR A 86 -7.45 14.56 -1.97
CA THR A 86 -6.42 13.56 -2.26
C THR A 86 -5.83 13.79 -3.64
N LEU A 87 -6.66 13.96 -4.67
CA LEU A 87 -6.20 14.23 -6.02
C LEU A 87 -5.38 15.53 -6.10
N ASN A 88 -5.84 16.58 -5.41
CA ASN A 88 -5.15 17.87 -5.33
C ASN A 88 -3.77 17.73 -4.67
N ALA A 89 -3.68 17.05 -3.52
CA ALA A 89 -2.42 16.82 -2.82
C ALA A 89 -1.45 15.97 -3.66
N LEU A 90 -1.91 14.87 -4.28
CA LEU A 90 -1.08 14.03 -5.15
C LEU A 90 -0.53 14.83 -6.34
N THR A 91 -1.36 15.66 -6.97
CA THR A 91 -0.95 16.52 -8.08
C THR A 91 0.14 17.51 -7.66
N ARG A 92 -0.03 18.16 -6.50
CA ARG A 92 0.96 19.11 -5.95
C ARG A 92 2.26 18.43 -5.53
N ALA A 93 2.18 17.21 -5.00
CA ALA A 93 3.35 16.49 -4.51
C ALA A 93 4.21 15.90 -5.63
N MET A 94 3.64 15.65 -6.81
CA MET A 94 4.32 14.91 -7.87
C MET A 94 5.68 15.50 -8.30
N PRO A 95 5.85 16.83 -8.47
CA PRO A 95 7.16 17.42 -8.74
C PRO A 95 8.18 17.16 -7.62
N MET A 96 7.74 17.22 -6.36
CA MET A 96 8.59 16.94 -5.20
C MET A 96 9.01 15.48 -5.16
N ILE A 97 8.08 14.54 -5.39
CA ILE A 97 8.35 13.10 -5.45
C ILE A 97 9.42 12.81 -6.51
N ARG A 98 9.26 13.35 -7.72
CA ARG A 98 10.25 13.19 -8.82
C ARG A 98 11.61 13.81 -8.48
N ARG A 99 11.64 14.99 -7.86
CA ARG A 99 12.90 15.63 -7.44
C ARG A 99 13.67 14.80 -6.42
N HIS A 100 12.99 13.98 -5.64
CA HIS A 100 13.61 13.02 -4.72
C HIS A 100 14.04 11.71 -5.39
N GLY A 101 13.97 11.61 -6.72
CA GLY A 101 14.36 10.42 -7.47
C GLY A 101 13.43 9.23 -7.27
N ILE A 102 12.19 9.47 -6.83
CA ILE A 102 11.21 8.41 -6.58
C ILE A 102 10.32 8.25 -7.81
N GLU A 103 10.24 7.01 -8.29
CA GLU A 103 9.30 6.59 -9.32
C GLU A 103 8.02 6.06 -8.68
N VAL A 104 6.86 6.46 -9.23
CA VAL A 104 5.56 5.92 -8.84
C VAL A 104 5.21 4.80 -9.82
N VAL A 105 5.09 3.59 -9.30
CA VAL A 105 4.86 2.37 -10.08
C VAL A 105 3.56 1.68 -9.66
N PRO A 106 2.97 0.80 -10.50
CA PRO A 106 1.93 -0.12 -10.06
C PRO A 106 2.43 -0.99 -8.89
N VAL A 107 1.54 -1.29 -7.94
CA VAL A 107 1.92 -2.07 -6.75
C VAL A 107 2.43 -3.48 -7.08
N SER A 108 1.99 -4.07 -8.19
CA SER A 108 2.47 -5.39 -8.66
C SER A 108 3.99 -5.40 -8.89
N ALA A 109 4.57 -4.30 -9.39
CA ALA A 109 6.02 -4.18 -9.61
C ALA A 109 6.82 -4.28 -8.30
N LEU A 110 6.22 -3.89 -7.16
CA LEU A 110 6.82 -4.00 -5.83
C LEU A 110 6.69 -5.41 -5.23
N LEU A 111 5.79 -6.23 -5.77
CA LEU A 111 5.49 -7.58 -5.29
C LEU A 111 6.21 -8.67 -6.09
N GLU A 112 6.36 -8.48 -7.41
CA GLU A 112 7.04 -9.41 -8.32
C GLU A 112 8.55 -9.50 -8.04
N GLY A 113 9.15 -8.45 -7.46
CA GLY A 113 10.57 -8.42 -7.08
C GLY A 113 10.93 -9.19 -5.80
N ALA A 114 9.94 -9.62 -5.01
CA ALA A 114 10.17 -10.34 -3.74
C ALA A 114 10.29 -11.86 -3.91
N ALA A 115 10.09 -12.38 -5.13
CA ALA A 115 10.10 -13.80 -5.46
C ALA A 115 11.41 -14.29 -6.12
N ARG A 116 12.53 -13.60 -5.90
CA ARG A 116 13.86 -14.04 -6.36
C ARG A 116 14.81 -14.24 -5.19
#